data_AF-Q55BQ6-F1
#
_entry.id   AF-Q55BQ6-F1
#
_cell.length_a   1.000
_cell.length_b   1.000
_cell.length_c   1.000
_cell.angle_alpha   90.00
_cell.angle_beta   90.00
_cell.angle_gamma   90.00
#
_symmetry.space_group_name_H-M   'P 1'
#
loop_
_entity.id
_entity.type
_entity.pdbx_description
1 polymer ?
#
loop_
_entity_poly.entity_id
_entity_poly.type
_entity_poly.pdbx_seq_one_letter_code
_entity_poly.pdbx_strand_id
1 'polypeptide(L)'
;MIRSRNSNPNRLKNLFLNKYSFFLFITIILYYYFSFNIQKTIDHQPITVHSETQPQQKEPINKLQYVQKLIDDNKLIIFSKTYCGFSKRIKQLFKTIDGVTPMIVELDIIDDGTEIQSILSGISNIRTVPQLFINGKFIGGNDGKFFLFYFWKKKLLLTWNFFFFPKNK
;
A
#
# COMPACT_ATOMS: atom_id res chain seq x y z
N MET A 1 44.20 -38.14 29.39
CA MET A 1 44.43 -36.90 28.61
C MET A 1 43.54 -36.89 27.37
N ILE A 2 43.01 -35.73 27.03
CA ILE A 2 41.79 -35.50 26.25
C ILE A 2 41.88 -36.05 24.81
N ARG A 3 40.98 -36.98 24.45
CA ARG A 3 40.83 -37.52 23.09
C ARG A 3 40.23 -36.44 22.20
N SER A 4 41.07 -35.64 21.55
CA SER A 4 40.67 -34.64 20.56
C SER A 4 39.89 -35.31 19.44
N ARG A 5 38.57 -35.09 19.38
CA ARG A 5 37.74 -35.52 18.25
C ARG A 5 38.14 -34.64 17.06
N ASN A 6 38.96 -35.21 16.18
CA ASN A 6 39.34 -34.59 14.93
C ASN A 6 38.09 -34.46 14.04
N SER A 7 37.34 -33.36 14.21
CA SER A 7 36.16 -33.07 13.40
C SER A 7 36.64 -32.72 11.99
N ASN A 8 36.36 -33.61 11.03
CA ASN A 8 36.71 -33.41 9.63
C ASN A 8 36.20 -32.04 9.15
N PRO A 9 37.07 -31.08 8.77
CA PRO A 9 36.67 -29.74 8.37
C PRO A 9 35.73 -29.73 7.16
N ASN A 10 35.78 -30.77 6.32
CA ASN A 10 34.86 -30.94 5.19
C ASN A 10 33.43 -31.25 5.66
N ARG A 11 33.25 -31.89 6.83
CA ARG A 11 31.93 -32.20 7.37
C ARG A 11 31.20 -30.94 7.86
N LEU A 12 31.93 -30.00 8.48
CA LEU A 12 31.38 -28.70 8.88
C LEU A 12 31.06 -27.84 7.65
N LYS A 13 31.97 -27.76 6.67
CA LYS A 13 31.72 -27.06 5.40
C LYS A 13 30.50 -27.60 4.68
N ASN A 14 30.35 -28.92 4.59
CA ASN A 14 29.18 -29.56 3.97
C ASN A 14 27.88 -29.27 4.75
N LEU A 15 27.93 -29.22 6.09
CA LEU A 15 26.76 -28.86 6.90
C LEU A 15 26.34 -27.39 6.70
N PHE A 16 27.31 -26.48 6.59
CA PHE A 16 27.06 -25.07 6.30
C PHE A 16 26.53 -24.86 4.88
N LEU A 17 27.12 -25.52 3.88
CA LEU A 17 26.66 -25.47 2.49
C LEU A 17 25.23 -26.02 2.37
N ASN A 18 24.91 -27.12 3.07
CA ASN A 18 23.58 -27.71 3.01
C ASN A 18 22.52 -26.84 3.72
N LYS A 19 22.87 -26.21 4.84
CA LYS A 19 21.98 -25.24 5.51
C LYS A 19 21.73 -23.99 4.66
N TYR A 20 22.77 -23.44 4.03
CA TYR A 20 22.64 -22.30 3.13
C TYR A 20 21.81 -22.65 1.88
N SER A 21 22.03 -23.83 1.30
CA SER A 21 21.26 -24.33 0.17
C SER A 21 19.77 -24.44 0.51
N PHE A 22 19.44 -24.97 1.70
CA PHE A 22 18.05 -25.08 2.15
C PHE A 22 17.37 -23.71 2.33
N PHE A 23 18.07 -22.73 2.92
CA PHE A 23 17.51 -21.39 3.11
C PHE A 23 17.35 -20.64 1.79
N LEU A 24 18.31 -20.77 0.86
CA LEU A 24 18.20 -20.24 -0.49
C LEU A 24 17.02 -20.87 -1.24
N PHE A 25 16.83 -22.18 -1.11
CA PHE A 25 15.72 -22.89 -1.74
C PHE A 25 14.35 -22.45 -1.21
N ILE A 26 14.20 -22.28 0.11
CA ILE A 26 12.96 -21.76 0.71
C ILE A 26 12.69 -20.32 0.27
N THR A 27 13.71 -19.46 0.26
CA THR A 27 13.53 -18.06 -0.16
C THR A 27 13.16 -17.96 -1.64
N ILE A 28 13.73 -18.81 -2.50
CA ILE A 28 13.36 -18.92 -3.92
C ILE A 28 11.91 -19.42 -4.06
N ILE A 29 11.50 -20.46 -3.32
CA ILE A 29 10.11 -20.96 -3.35
C ILE A 29 9.13 -19.87 -2.89
N LEU A 30 9.42 -19.18 -1.78
CA LEU A 30 8.59 -18.10 -1.27
C LEU A 30 8.53 -16.93 -2.26
N TYR A 31 9.65 -16.60 -2.91
CA TYR A 31 9.70 -15.58 -3.97
C TYR A 31 8.82 -15.96 -5.17
N TYR A 32 8.91 -17.20 -5.67
CA TYR A 32 8.07 -17.67 -6.78
C TYR A 32 6.59 -17.78 -6.39
N TYR A 33 6.28 -18.30 -5.20
CA TYR A 33 4.90 -18.38 -4.71
C TYR A 33 4.30 -16.97 -4.54
N PHE A 34 5.07 -16.02 -4.02
CA PHE A 34 4.62 -14.63 -3.90
C PHE A 34 4.47 -13.95 -5.26
N SER A 35 5.42 -14.14 -6.19
CA SER A 35 5.36 -13.59 -7.55
C SER A 35 4.17 -14.14 -8.34
N PHE A 36 3.88 -15.44 -8.22
CA PHE A 36 2.72 -16.08 -8.86
C PHE A 36 1.39 -15.57 -8.30
N ASN A 37 1.29 -15.36 -6.98
CA ASN A 37 0.07 -14.82 -6.37
C ASN A 37 -0.17 -13.34 -6.69
N ILE A 38 0.88 -12.56 -6.97
CA ILE A 38 0.71 -11.19 -7.47
C ILE A 38 0.09 -11.19 -8.86
N GLN A 39 0.51 -12.07 -9.78
CA GLN A 39 -0.07 -12.15 -11.11
C GLN A 39 -1.58 -12.44 -11.07
N LYS A 40 -2.00 -13.32 -10.16
CA LYS A 40 -3.42 -13.68 -9.97
C LYS A 40 -4.33 -12.54 -9.48
N THR A 41 -3.76 -11.45 -8.97
CA THR A 41 -4.49 -10.22 -8.60
C THR A 41 -4.48 -9.13 -9.67
N ILE A 42 -3.65 -9.30 -10.72
CA ILE A 42 -3.53 -8.34 -11.83
C ILE A 42 -4.39 -8.79 -13.03
N ASP A 43 -4.74 -10.07 -13.12
CA ASP A 43 -5.52 -10.63 -14.23
C ASP A 43 -7.05 -10.52 -14.07
N HIS A 44 -7.56 -9.85 -13.02
CA HIS A 44 -8.96 -9.40 -13.01
C HIS A 44 -9.10 -8.04 -13.70
N GLN A 45 -9.04 -8.19 -15.02
CA GLN A 45 -9.67 -7.47 -16.11
C GLN A 45 -9.81 -5.93 -16.01
N PRO A 46 -9.24 -5.21 -16.99
CA PRO A 46 -9.63 -3.85 -17.25
C PRO A 46 -11.06 -3.88 -17.79
N ILE A 47 -11.99 -3.28 -17.07
CA ILE A 47 -13.30 -2.99 -17.64
C ILE A 47 -13.09 -1.90 -18.69
N THR A 48 -12.97 -2.35 -19.94
CA THR A 48 -13.11 -1.56 -21.16
C THR A 48 -14.60 -1.32 -21.36
N VAL A 49 -15.13 -0.25 -20.78
CA VAL A 49 -16.44 0.26 -21.20
C VAL A 49 -16.19 1.26 -22.30
N HIS A 50 -16.70 0.90 -23.47
CA HIS A 50 -16.67 1.63 -24.71
C HIS A 50 -17.11 3.08 -24.52
N SER A 51 -16.35 3.96 -25.16
CA SER A 51 -16.67 5.34 -25.41
C SER A 51 -17.95 5.42 -26.23
N GLU A 52 -19.06 5.76 -25.59
CA GLU A 52 -20.23 6.34 -26.26
C GLU A 52 -20.45 7.75 -25.71
N THR A 53 -20.46 8.68 -26.65
CA THR A 53 -20.58 10.12 -26.46
C THR A 53 -21.97 10.47 -25.94
N GLN A 54 -22.04 11.07 -24.76
CA GLN A 54 -23.21 11.79 -24.27
C GLN A 54 -22.85 13.28 -24.11
N PRO A 55 -23.80 14.20 -24.30
CA PRO A 55 -23.52 15.60 -24.63
C PRO A 55 -22.95 16.39 -23.46
N GLN A 56 -22.07 17.32 -23.81
CA GLN A 56 -21.40 18.28 -22.94
C GLN A 56 -22.32 18.96 -21.91
N GLN A 57 -22.00 18.81 -20.63
CA GLN A 57 -22.28 19.80 -19.59
C GLN A 57 -20.94 20.46 -19.22
N LYS A 58 -20.80 21.76 -19.48
CA LYS A 58 -19.71 22.60 -18.96
C LYS A 58 -19.92 22.82 -17.45
N GLU A 59 -18.85 22.64 -16.63
CA GLU A 59 -18.54 23.10 -15.24
C GLU A 59 -17.76 21.98 -14.48
N PRO A 60 -16.72 22.16 -13.60
CA PRO A 60 -16.00 23.36 -13.10
C PRO A 60 -14.45 23.28 -13.27
N ILE A 61 -13.81 24.20 -14.01
CA ILE A 61 -12.37 24.07 -14.35
C ILE A 61 -11.40 24.32 -13.16
N ASN A 62 -11.85 24.87 -12.02
CA ASN A 62 -10.94 25.18 -10.90
C ASN A 62 -10.91 24.11 -9.80
N LYS A 63 -12.06 23.54 -9.39
CA LYS A 63 -12.09 22.65 -8.20
C LYS A 63 -11.53 21.25 -8.46
N LEU A 64 -11.73 20.69 -9.66
CA LEU A 64 -11.14 19.40 -10.00
C LEU A 64 -9.61 19.47 -9.92
N GLN A 65 -9.01 20.53 -10.47
CA GLN A 65 -7.57 20.76 -10.40
C GLN A 65 -7.09 20.93 -8.95
N TYR A 66 -7.86 21.64 -8.11
CA TYR A 66 -7.56 21.77 -6.69
C TYR A 66 -7.53 20.40 -5.98
N VAL A 67 -8.55 19.56 -6.17
CA VAL A 67 -8.62 18.23 -5.55
C VAL A 67 -7.49 17.34 -6.04
N GLN A 68 -7.20 17.36 -7.35
CA GLN A 68 -6.10 16.58 -7.93
C GLN A 68 -4.75 17.02 -7.38
N LYS A 69 -4.49 18.34 -7.32
CA LYS A 69 -3.27 18.88 -6.70
C LYS A 69 -3.15 18.47 -5.24
N LEU A 70 -4.25 18.52 -4.49
CA LEU A 70 -4.25 18.11 -3.08
C LEU A 70 -3.90 16.62 -2.91
N ILE A 71 -4.34 15.77 -3.84
CA ILE A 71 -3.99 14.34 -3.89
C ILE A 71 -2.51 14.13 -4.26
N ASP A 72 -1.99 14.91 -5.21
CA ASP A 72 -0.63 14.77 -5.73
C ASP A 72 0.44 15.34 -4.78
N ASP A 73 0.15 16.45 -4.10
CA ASP A 73 1.04 17.12 -3.16
C ASP A 73 1.24 16.30 -1.86
N ASN A 74 0.31 15.38 -1.56
CA ASN A 74 0.32 14.59 -0.33
C ASN A 74 0.62 13.11 -0.60
N LYS A 75 1.74 12.61 -0.06
CA LYS A 75 2.09 11.17 -0.13
C LYS A 75 1.01 10.26 0.42
N LEU A 76 0.25 10.76 1.40
CA LEU A 76 -0.81 10.05 2.10
C LEU A 76 -1.89 11.07 2.50
N ILE A 77 -3.08 10.93 1.94
CA ILE A 77 -4.22 11.80 2.25
C ILE A 77 -5.49 10.98 2.49
N ILE A 78 -6.28 11.42 3.47
CA ILE A 78 -7.55 10.82 3.88
C ILE A 78 -8.64 11.88 3.76
N PHE A 79 -9.60 11.64 2.89
CA PHE A 79 -10.87 12.36 2.90
C PHE A 79 -11.82 11.67 3.87
N SER A 80 -12.29 12.40 4.86
CA SER A 80 -12.97 11.91 6.06
C SER A 80 -14.23 12.74 6.33
N LYS A 81 -15.06 12.26 7.26
CA LYS A 81 -16.03 13.11 7.96
C LYS A 81 -15.90 12.89 9.47
N THR A 82 -16.06 13.94 10.26
CA THR A 82 -15.82 13.88 11.71
C THR A 82 -16.79 12.94 12.42
N TYR A 83 -18.03 12.84 11.96
CA TYR A 83 -19.05 11.96 12.54
C TYR A 83 -18.93 10.49 12.09
N CYS A 84 -18.15 10.19 11.05
CA CYS A 84 -18.08 8.85 10.47
C CYS A 84 -17.22 7.89 11.32
N GLY A 85 -17.84 6.83 11.87
CA GLY A 85 -17.16 5.81 12.66
C GLY A 85 -16.02 5.10 11.92
N PHE A 86 -16.19 4.80 10.64
CA PHE A 86 -15.15 4.21 9.80
C PHE A 86 -13.95 5.16 9.59
N SER A 87 -14.22 6.45 9.42
CA SER A 87 -13.17 7.47 9.30
C SER A 87 -12.40 7.64 10.61
N LYS A 88 -13.07 7.54 11.77
CA LYS A 88 -12.39 7.53 13.08
C LYS A 88 -11.44 6.34 13.23
N ARG A 89 -11.88 5.13 12.83
CA ARG A 89 -11.07 3.90 12.91
C ARG A 89 -9.78 4.00 12.08
N ILE A 90 -9.87 4.44 10.82
CA ILE A 90 -8.67 4.56 9.99
C ILE A 90 -7.70 5.63 10.53
N LYS A 91 -8.22 6.76 11.01
CA LYS A 91 -7.40 7.80 11.67
C LYS A 91 -6.69 7.26 12.92
N GLN A 92 -7.37 6.47 13.74
CA GLN A 92 -6.76 5.80 14.90
C GLN A 92 -5.66 4.81 14.48
N LEU A 93 -5.88 4.03 13.42
CA LEU A 93 -4.88 3.11 12.89
C LEU A 93 -3.61 3.84 12.42
N PHE A 94 -3.74 4.99 11.76
CA PHE A 94 -2.57 5.79 11.39
C PHE A 94 -1.80 6.31 12.60
N LYS A 95 -2.48 6.62 13.71
CA LYS A 95 -1.81 7.00 14.97
C LYS A 95 -0.96 5.88 15.57
N THR A 96 -1.23 4.61 15.25
CA THR A 96 -0.41 3.48 15.75
C THR A 96 0.82 3.19 14.88
N ILE A 97 1.02 3.94 13.80
CA ILE A 97 2.12 3.73 12.85
C ILE A 97 3.12 4.86 12.98
N ASP A 98 4.27 4.55 13.57
CA ASP A 98 5.35 5.53 13.75
C ASP A 98 5.85 6.08 12.42
N GLY A 99 6.04 7.39 12.37
CA GLY A 99 6.56 8.12 11.20
C GLY A 99 5.57 8.31 10.05
N VAL A 100 4.30 7.94 10.22
CA VAL A 100 3.26 8.14 9.20
C VAL A 100 2.23 9.16 9.67
N THR A 101 2.26 10.34 9.06
CA THR A 101 1.29 11.41 9.32
C THR A 101 0.46 11.67 8.06
N PRO A 102 -0.79 11.17 7.98
CA PRO A 102 -1.68 11.48 6.84
C PRO A 102 -2.11 12.95 6.86
N MET A 103 -2.25 13.54 5.68
CA MET A 103 -3.10 14.72 5.50
C MET A 103 -4.56 14.30 5.67
N ILE A 104 -5.34 15.04 6.46
CA ILE A 104 -6.75 14.72 6.74
C ILE A 104 -7.60 15.90 6.27
N VAL A 105 -8.58 15.61 5.43
CA VAL A 105 -9.57 16.58 4.95
C VAL A 105 -10.94 16.15 5.45
N GLU A 106 -11.50 16.91 6.39
CA GLU A 106 -12.83 16.65 6.95
C GLU A 106 -13.88 17.35 6.08
N LEU A 107 -14.54 16.57 5.21
CA LEU A 107 -15.50 17.05 4.22
C LEU A 107 -16.80 17.60 4.83
N ASP A 108 -17.04 17.38 6.11
CA ASP A 108 -18.17 17.95 6.84
C ASP A 108 -17.85 19.29 7.52
N ILE A 109 -16.58 19.71 7.51
CA ILE A 109 -16.13 20.98 8.10
C ILE A 109 -15.86 22.04 7.05
N ILE A 110 -15.33 21.65 5.88
CA ILE A 110 -14.99 22.60 4.82
C ILE A 110 -16.25 23.01 4.03
N ASP A 111 -16.36 24.29 3.67
CA ASP A 111 -17.54 24.86 3.00
C ASP A 111 -17.90 24.10 1.70
N ASP A 112 -16.87 23.72 0.93
CA ASP A 112 -17.00 23.04 -0.36
C ASP A 112 -17.02 21.52 -0.26
N GLY A 113 -17.19 20.97 0.94
CA GLY A 113 -16.97 19.56 1.21
C GLY A 113 -17.89 18.63 0.41
N THR A 114 -19.13 19.06 0.14
CA THR A 114 -20.08 18.33 -0.70
C THR A 114 -19.63 18.26 -2.17
N GLU A 115 -19.14 19.38 -2.71
CA GLU A 115 -18.65 19.44 -4.09
C GLU A 115 -17.35 18.65 -4.26
N ILE A 116 -16.42 18.79 -3.31
CA ILE A 116 -15.20 17.98 -3.25
C ILE A 116 -15.55 16.49 -3.17
N GLN A 117 -16.55 16.09 -2.37
CA GLN A 117 -17.00 14.70 -2.31
C GLN A 117 -17.54 14.19 -3.66
N SER A 118 -18.23 15.05 -4.42
CA SER A 118 -18.71 14.72 -5.78
C SER A 118 -17.53 14.49 -6.74
N ILE A 119 -16.55 15.40 -6.73
CA ILE A 119 -15.32 15.27 -7.53
C ILE A 119 -14.57 13.99 -7.15
N LEU A 120 -14.37 13.74 -5.86
CA LEU A 120 -13.74 12.52 -5.35
C LEU A 120 -14.49 11.27 -5.80
N SER A 121 -15.82 11.29 -5.79
CA SER A 121 -16.63 10.18 -6.31
C SER A 121 -16.42 9.94 -7.80
N GLY A 122 -16.14 10.98 -8.59
CA GLY A 122 -15.75 10.84 -9.99
C GLY A 122 -14.35 10.25 -10.19
N ILE A 123 -13.43 10.51 -9.26
CA ILE A 123 -12.05 9.99 -9.31
C ILE A 123 -11.99 8.52 -8.83
N SER A 124 -12.68 8.20 -7.74
CA SER A 124 -12.56 6.90 -7.05
C SER A 124 -13.67 5.90 -7.39
N ASN A 125 -14.72 6.33 -8.10
CA ASN A 125 -15.97 5.57 -8.31
C ASN A 125 -16.69 5.15 -7.03
N ILE A 126 -16.37 5.77 -5.88
CA ILE A 126 -17.08 5.54 -4.61
C ILE A 126 -17.56 6.86 -4.01
N ARG A 127 -18.76 6.86 -3.43
CA ARG A 127 -19.32 8.05 -2.77
C ARG A 127 -19.01 8.13 -1.28
N THR A 128 -18.60 7.02 -0.67
CA THR A 128 -18.44 6.90 0.77
C THR A 128 -17.12 7.46 1.26
N VAL A 129 -17.09 7.83 2.55
CA VAL A 129 -15.86 8.11 3.31
C VAL A 129 -15.58 6.97 4.30
N PRO A 130 -14.32 6.74 4.71
CA PRO A 130 -13.12 7.45 4.28
C PRO A 130 -12.72 7.12 2.83
N GLN A 131 -12.01 8.04 2.16
CA GLN A 131 -11.31 7.75 0.91
C GLN A 131 -9.81 8.00 1.12
N LEU A 132 -9.02 6.96 0.89
CA LEU A 132 -7.57 6.96 1.10
C LEU A 132 -6.84 7.04 -0.24
N PHE A 133 -5.92 7.99 -0.36
CA PHE A 133 -4.99 8.07 -1.47
C PHE A 133 -3.55 7.97 -0.97
N ILE A 134 -2.73 7.21 -1.69
CA ILE A 134 -1.30 7.07 -1.44
C ILE A 134 -0.54 7.31 -2.75
N ASN A 135 0.37 8.28 -2.75
CA ASN A 135 1.15 8.70 -3.93
C ASN A 135 0.25 8.90 -5.16
N GLY A 136 -0.80 9.69 -5.02
CA GLY A 136 -1.75 9.98 -6.11
C GLY A 136 -2.74 8.86 -6.44
N LYS A 137 -2.58 7.65 -5.89
CA LYS A 137 -3.44 6.50 -6.21
C LYS A 137 -4.50 6.27 -5.15
N PHE A 138 -5.75 6.11 -5.60
CA PHE A 138 -6.84 5.67 -4.75
C PHE A 138 -6.59 4.23 -4.25
N ILE A 139 -6.69 4.03 -2.94
CA ILE A 139 -6.44 2.73 -2.28
C ILE A 139 -7.73 2.08 -1.80
N GLY A 140 -8.75 2.87 -1.46
CA GLY A 140 -10.00 2.37 -0.89
C GLY A 140 -10.46 3.19 0.32
N GLY A 141 -11.44 2.65 1.03
CA GLY A 141 -11.96 3.23 2.28
C GLY A 141 -11.48 2.51 3.53
N ASN A 142 -12.40 2.20 4.44
CA ASN A 142 -12.09 1.51 5.69
C ASN A 142 -12.02 -0.03 5.55
N ASP A 143 -11.89 -0.53 4.33
CA ASP A 143 -11.59 -1.94 4.11
C ASP A 143 -10.12 -2.18 4.46
N GLY A 144 -9.86 -2.32 5.76
CA GLY A 144 -8.52 -2.40 6.35
C GLY A 144 -7.63 -3.47 5.73
N LYS A 145 -8.19 -4.42 4.96
CA LYS A 145 -7.46 -5.41 4.18
C LYS A 145 -6.47 -4.76 3.21
N PHE A 146 -6.89 -3.77 2.42
CA PHE A 146 -6.01 -3.16 1.41
C PHE A 146 -4.93 -2.29 2.07
N PHE A 147 -5.31 -1.54 3.10
CA PHE A 147 -4.37 -0.65 3.79
C PHE A 147 -3.30 -1.43 4.58
N LEU A 148 -3.72 -2.42 5.38
CA LEU A 148 -2.81 -3.26 6.15
C LEU A 148 -1.88 -4.02 5.20
N PHE A 149 -2.41 -4.57 4.12
CA PHE A 149 -1.60 -5.23 3.10
C PHE A 149 -0.56 -4.27 2.49
N TYR A 150 -0.94 -3.06 2.09
CA TYR A 150 0.00 -2.09 1.50
C TYR A 150 1.11 -1.70 2.48
N PHE A 151 0.75 -1.38 3.72
CA PHE A 151 1.72 -0.95 4.72
C PHE A 151 2.66 -2.08 5.16
N TRP A 152 2.12 -3.27 5.44
CA TRP A 152 2.94 -4.43 5.81
C TRP A 152 3.78 -4.93 4.66
N LYS A 153 3.29 -4.89 3.42
CA LYS A 153 4.10 -5.20 2.23
C LYS A 153 5.29 -4.24 2.14
N LYS A 154 5.07 -2.92 2.32
CA LYS A 154 6.16 -1.94 2.28
C LYS A 154 7.13 -2.09 3.45
N LYS A 155 6.64 -2.30 4.67
CA LYS A 155 7.48 -2.54 5.86
C LYS A 155 8.31 -3.82 5.68
N LEU A 156 7.69 -4.91 5.22
CA LEU A 156 8.36 -6.17 4.94
C LEU A 156 9.42 -6.01 3.85
N LEU A 157 9.12 -5.29 2.76
CA LEU A 157 10.08 -5.00 1.70
C LEU A 157 11.25 -4.15 2.19
N LEU A 158 11.00 -3.16 3.05
CA LEU A 158 12.05 -2.33 3.64
C LEU A 158 12.95 -3.16 4.57
N THR A 159 12.37 -3.99 5.43
CA THR A 159 13.14 -4.88 6.31
C THR A 159 13.91 -5.94 5.52
N TRP A 160 13.31 -6.47 4.46
CA TRP A 160 13.93 -7.47 3.58
C TRP A 160 15.12 -6.86 2.82
N ASN A 161 14.95 -5.67 2.24
CA ASN A 161 16.04 -4.95 1.58
C ASN A 161 17.16 -4.59 2.56
N PHE A 162 16.84 -4.18 3.79
CA PHE A 162 17.84 -3.86 4.80
C PHE A 162 18.68 -5.08 5.20
N PHE A 163 18.06 -6.26 5.33
CA PHE A 163 18.75 -7.47 5.78
C PHE A 163 19.52 -8.18 4.66
N PHE A 164 18.96 -8.25 3.45
CA PHE A 164 19.55 -9.00 2.33
C PHE A 164 20.44 -8.15 1.41
N PHE A 165 20.20 -6.83 1.36
CA PHE A 165 20.96 -5.89 0.54
C PHE A 165 21.46 -4.71 1.38
N PRO A 166 22.28 -4.95 2.41
CA PRO A 166 22.89 -3.85 3.16
C PRO A 166 23.72 -3.03 2.16
N LYS A 167 23.41 -1.73 2.03
CA LYS A 167 24.25 -0.83 1.25
C LYS A 167 25.61 -0.74 1.97
N ASN A 168 26.68 -1.24 1.34
CA ASN A 168 28.04 -0.93 1.78
C ASN A 168 28.22 0.59 1.68
N LYS A 169 28.60 1.22 2.79
CA LYS A 169 29.09 2.60 2.81
C LYS A 169 30.50 2.66 2.23
#